data_AF-A0AA37HJW8-F1
#
_entry.id   AF-A0AA37HJW8-F1
#
_cell.length_a   1.000
_cell.length_b   1.000
_cell.length_c   1.000
_cell.angle_alpha   90.00
_cell.angle_beta   90.00
_cell.angle_gamma   90.00
#
_symmetry.space_group_name_H-M   'P 1'
#
loop_
_entity.id
_entity.type
_entity.pdbx_description
1 polymer ?
#
loop_
_entity_poly.entity_id
_entity_poly.type
_entity_poly.pdbx_seq_one_letter_code
_entity_poly.pdbx_strand_id
1 'polypeptide(L)'
;MRFNHGRCRLAFFAPWHDGTMLHYDPDPIINERIRRAVRYGQTRWAEVWNSVTMVAVGVVLLYPEPTFVGPQWRVIASLVTEATAGSIALVVGAARLIALIINGRRGRETSFVRTLGCVGGFFFWLACSIGFVLAIPPLNLGVVLFTIYAISELHSSGRAASDMAAEDTFGLRKRRRAAAEAEAEERRRTLGGSGRNAR
;
A
#
# COMPACT_ATOMS: atom_id res chain seq x y z
N MET A 1 -34.56 -12.03 -32.29
CA MET A 1 -33.96 -10.77 -31.81
C MET A 1 -34.35 -10.57 -30.35
N ARG A 2 -33.43 -10.79 -29.41
CA ARG A 2 -33.53 -10.38 -28.00
C ARG A 2 -32.11 -10.02 -27.54
N PHE A 3 -31.87 -8.73 -27.36
CA PHE A 3 -30.68 -8.23 -26.67
C PHE A 3 -30.88 -8.43 -25.17
N ASN A 4 -29.86 -8.95 -24.47
CA ASN A 4 -29.83 -8.90 -23.02
C ASN A 4 -28.71 -7.96 -22.58
N HIS A 5 -29.11 -6.81 -22.05
CA HIS A 5 -28.26 -5.81 -21.41
C HIS A 5 -27.90 -6.29 -20.00
N GLY A 6 -26.61 -6.32 -19.68
CA GLY A 6 -26.20 -6.46 -18.30
C GLY A 6 -24.77 -6.94 -18.13
N ARG A 7 -23.79 -6.05 -18.40
CA ARG A 7 -22.48 -6.00 -17.73
C ARG A 7 -21.70 -4.77 -18.21
N CYS A 8 -22.13 -3.60 -17.74
CA CYS A 8 -21.20 -2.50 -17.52
C CYS A 8 -20.34 -2.86 -16.30
N ARG A 9 -19.16 -3.41 -16.55
CA ARG A 9 -18.02 -3.25 -15.66
C ARG A 9 -16.91 -2.70 -16.51
N LEU A 10 -16.60 -1.42 -16.28
CA LEU A 10 -15.38 -0.76 -16.73
C LEU A 10 -14.18 -1.61 -16.29
N ALA A 11 -13.79 -2.51 -17.20
CA ALA A 11 -12.50 -3.17 -17.20
C ALA A 11 -11.48 -2.08 -17.54
N PHE A 12 -10.81 -1.56 -16.51
CA PHE A 12 -9.59 -0.80 -16.73
C PHE A 12 -8.55 -1.81 -17.24
N PHE A 13 -8.28 -1.70 -18.54
CA PHE A 13 -7.51 -2.59 -19.40
C PHE A 13 -6.20 -3.13 -18.79
N ALA A 14 -6.13 -4.45 -18.66
CA ALA A 14 -5.01 -5.22 -19.18
C ALA A 14 -5.58 -6.55 -19.72
N PRO A 15 -5.38 -6.88 -21.01
CA PRO A 15 -5.88 -8.11 -21.58
C PRO A 15 -4.93 -9.24 -21.19
N TRP A 16 -5.29 -10.03 -20.17
CA TRP A 16 -4.72 -11.36 -19.98
C TRP A 16 -5.43 -12.30 -20.96
N HIS A 17 -4.99 -12.28 -22.22
CA HIS A 17 -5.38 -13.29 -23.19
C HIS A 17 -4.58 -14.56 -22.91
N ASP A 18 -5.32 -15.64 -22.67
CA ASP A 18 -4.94 -17.06 -22.71
C ASP A 18 -3.86 -17.57 -21.73
N GLY A 19 -4.18 -18.69 -21.09
CA GLY A 19 -3.42 -19.32 -20.00
C GLY A 19 -2.09 -19.96 -20.39
N THR A 20 -1.35 -19.40 -21.34
CA THR A 20 0.04 -19.78 -21.60
C THR A 20 0.96 -19.04 -20.63
N MET A 21 1.35 -19.76 -19.58
CA MET A 21 2.29 -19.26 -18.58
C MET A 21 3.62 -18.91 -19.26
N LEU A 22 3.98 -17.62 -19.34
CA LEU A 22 5.24 -17.15 -19.92
C LEU A 22 6.42 -17.91 -19.28
N HIS A 23 7.13 -18.67 -20.10
CA HIS A 23 8.26 -19.50 -19.71
C HIS A 23 9.54 -18.72 -20.01
N TYR A 24 10.15 -18.14 -18.97
CA TYR A 24 11.33 -17.29 -19.14
C TYR A 24 12.63 -18.10 -19.28
N ASP A 25 12.68 -19.30 -18.69
CA ASP A 25 13.88 -20.14 -18.64
C ASP A 25 13.47 -21.62 -18.58
N PRO A 26 14.16 -22.55 -19.29
CA PRO A 26 13.92 -24.00 -19.22
C PRO A 26 14.05 -24.59 -17.80
N ASP A 27 14.88 -24.02 -16.93
CA ASP A 27 14.99 -24.46 -15.53
C ASP A 27 13.78 -23.97 -14.71
N PRO A 28 12.99 -24.88 -14.10
CA PRO A 28 11.80 -24.51 -13.34
C PRO A 28 12.10 -23.60 -12.14
N ILE A 29 13.27 -23.76 -11.51
CA ILE A 29 13.68 -22.95 -10.34
C ILE A 29 14.01 -21.53 -10.79
N ILE A 30 14.75 -21.39 -11.89
CA ILE A 30 15.10 -20.07 -12.44
C ILE A 30 13.85 -19.36 -12.94
N ASN A 31 12.98 -20.06 -13.67
CA ASN A 31 11.73 -19.52 -14.18
C ASN A 31 10.78 -19.06 -13.05
N GLU A 32 10.72 -19.78 -11.93
CA GLU A 32 9.94 -19.35 -10.77
C GLU A 32 10.53 -18.10 -10.11
N ARG A 33 11.86 -17.99 -9.99
CA ARG A 33 12.53 -16.79 -9.48
C ARG A 33 12.27 -15.58 -10.37
N ILE A 34 12.40 -15.72 -11.68
CA ILE A 34 12.13 -14.64 -12.65
C ILE A 34 10.66 -14.21 -12.55
N ARG A 35 9.72 -15.17 -12.49
CA ARG A 35 8.29 -14.85 -12.34
C ARG A 35 8.00 -14.10 -11.05
N ARG A 36 8.59 -14.49 -9.92
CA ARG A 36 8.45 -13.74 -8.66
C ARG A 36 9.04 -12.34 -8.79
N ALA A 37 10.22 -12.18 -9.39
CA ALA A 37 10.87 -10.89 -9.57
C ALA A 37 10.08 -9.95 -10.51
N VAL A 38 9.57 -10.46 -11.64
CA VAL A 38 8.74 -9.69 -12.59
C VAL A 38 7.43 -9.28 -11.94
N ARG A 39 6.75 -10.21 -11.25
CA ARG A 39 5.51 -9.91 -10.51
C ARG A 39 5.77 -8.90 -9.39
N TYR A 40 6.89 -9.02 -8.67
CA TYR A 40 7.30 -8.08 -7.64
C TYR A 40 7.53 -6.68 -8.23
N GLY A 41 8.30 -6.58 -9.32
CA GLY A 41 8.55 -5.33 -10.03
C GLY A 41 7.24 -4.68 -10.50
N GLN A 42 6.48 -5.36 -11.37
CA GLN A 42 5.24 -4.83 -11.94
C GLN A 42 4.23 -4.37 -10.89
N THR A 43 4.19 -5.02 -9.74
CA THR A 43 3.19 -4.71 -8.71
C THR A 43 3.69 -3.73 -7.64
N ARG A 44 4.99 -3.49 -7.48
CA ARG A 44 5.50 -2.64 -6.38
C ARG A 44 6.25 -1.39 -6.85
N TRP A 45 6.39 -1.17 -8.17
CA TRP A 45 7.05 0.03 -8.72
C TRP A 45 6.45 1.35 -8.24
N ALA A 46 5.12 1.45 -8.09
CA ALA A 46 4.48 2.67 -7.60
C ALA A 46 4.93 3.04 -6.17
N GLU A 47 5.05 2.04 -5.29
CA GLU A 47 5.54 2.23 -3.92
C GLU A 47 7.01 2.67 -3.91
N VAL A 48 7.84 2.08 -4.78
CA VAL A 48 9.25 2.46 -4.93
C VAL A 48 9.37 3.90 -5.40
N TRP A 49 8.68 4.26 -6.49
CA TRP A 49 8.72 5.60 -7.06
C TRP A 49 8.21 6.65 -6.07
N ASN A 50 7.09 6.41 -5.40
CA ASN A 50 6.60 7.31 -4.38
C ASN A 50 7.58 7.45 -3.19
N SER A 51 8.24 6.36 -2.78
CA SER A 51 9.24 6.41 -1.71
C SER A 51 10.42 7.28 -2.09
N VAL A 52 10.95 7.08 -3.30
CA VAL A 52 12.08 7.86 -3.82
C VAL A 52 11.70 9.33 -3.96
N THR A 53 10.51 9.63 -4.49
CA THR A 53 10.01 11.01 -4.58
C THR A 53 9.88 11.65 -3.21
N MET A 54 9.32 10.97 -2.21
CA MET A 54 9.24 11.50 -0.85
C MET A 54 10.62 11.78 -0.25
N VAL A 55 11.58 10.87 -0.43
CA VAL A 55 12.96 11.09 0.03
C VAL A 55 13.59 12.29 -0.68
N ALA A 56 13.45 12.39 -2.00
CA ALA A 56 13.97 13.49 -2.78
C ALA A 56 13.36 14.84 -2.36
N VAL A 57 12.05 14.90 -2.19
CA VAL A 57 11.36 16.08 -1.64
C VAL A 57 11.86 16.40 -0.23
N GLY A 58 12.01 15.39 0.63
CA GLY A 58 12.55 15.56 1.98
C GLY A 58 13.96 16.18 1.98
N VAL A 59 14.84 15.70 1.10
CA VAL A 59 16.19 16.26 0.93
C VAL A 59 16.14 17.70 0.43
N VAL A 60 15.29 17.99 -0.57
CA VAL A 60 15.14 19.35 -1.13
C VAL A 60 14.62 20.33 -0.08
N LEU A 61 13.61 19.95 0.71
CA LEU A 61 13.04 20.79 1.77
C LEU A 61 13.98 20.99 2.97
N LEU A 62 14.97 20.12 3.15
CA LEU A 62 16.00 20.25 4.18
C LEU A 62 17.26 20.96 3.67
N TYR A 63 17.31 21.28 2.37
CA TYR A 63 18.38 22.07 1.81
C TYR A 63 18.32 23.51 2.35
N PRO A 64 19.46 24.19 2.56
CA PRO A 64 19.47 25.52 3.20
C PRO A 64 18.78 26.63 2.40
N GLU A 65 18.54 26.43 1.10
CA GLU A 65 17.83 27.41 0.27
C GLU A 65 16.32 27.31 0.49
N PRO A 66 15.61 28.43 0.75
CA PRO A 66 14.18 28.40 1.03
C PRO A 66 13.38 27.95 -0.19
N THR A 67 12.48 26.99 0.01
CA THR A 67 11.69 26.35 -1.03
C THR A 67 10.23 26.79 -1.03
N PHE A 68 9.67 27.19 0.12
CA PHE A 68 8.32 27.72 0.26
C PHE A 68 8.26 29.20 -0.13
N VAL A 69 8.80 29.50 -1.32
CA VAL A 69 8.88 30.85 -1.87
C VAL A 69 7.72 31.13 -2.81
N GLY A 70 6.99 32.21 -2.53
CA GLY A 70 5.89 32.68 -3.36
C GLY A 70 4.49 32.39 -2.81
N PRO A 71 3.45 33.01 -3.42
CA PRO A 71 2.09 33.02 -2.89
C PRO A 71 1.43 31.62 -2.86
N GLN A 72 1.84 30.71 -3.73
CA GLN A 72 1.32 29.34 -3.83
C GLN A 72 1.63 28.49 -2.59
N TRP A 73 2.70 28.80 -1.85
CA TRP A 73 3.08 28.06 -0.64
C TRP A 73 2.48 28.64 0.64
N ARG A 74 1.83 29.80 0.56
CA ARG A 74 1.36 30.58 1.72
C ARG A 74 0.59 29.77 2.76
N VAL A 75 -0.35 28.94 2.31
CA VAL A 75 -1.19 28.13 3.20
C VAL A 75 -0.36 27.04 3.89
N ILE A 76 0.51 26.35 3.14
CA ILE A 76 1.37 25.30 3.68
C ILE A 76 2.37 25.89 4.67
N ALA A 77 3.03 26.98 4.29
CA ALA A 77 4.02 27.69 5.11
C ALA A 77 3.42 28.24 6.42
N SER A 78 2.12 28.55 6.45
CA SER A 78 1.44 28.96 7.70
C SER A 78 1.15 27.81 8.67
N LEU A 79 1.19 26.56 8.19
CA LEU A 79 0.86 25.37 9.00
C LEU A 79 2.09 24.58 9.40
N VAL A 80 3.11 24.55 8.54
CA VAL A 80 4.30 23.72 8.73
C VAL A 80 5.55 24.42 8.21
N THR A 81 6.66 24.26 8.93
CA THR A 81 7.97 24.73 8.46
C THR A 81 8.54 23.77 7.41
N GLU A 82 9.40 24.28 6.53
CA GLU A 82 10.11 23.46 5.53
C GLU A 82 10.89 22.32 6.19
N ALA A 83 11.58 22.60 7.30
CA ALA A 83 12.34 21.59 8.05
C ALA A 83 11.43 20.47 8.58
N THR A 84 10.25 20.81 9.10
CA THR A 84 9.28 19.82 9.60
C THR A 84 8.72 18.99 8.44
N ALA A 85 8.26 19.63 7.37
CA ALA A 85 7.73 18.94 6.20
C ALA A 85 8.79 18.04 5.53
N GLY A 86 10.01 18.55 5.41
CA GLY A 86 11.17 17.81 4.87
C GLY A 86 11.54 16.61 5.73
N SER A 87 11.55 16.77 7.05
CA SER A 87 11.80 15.66 7.99
C SER A 87 10.73 14.58 7.88
N ILE A 88 9.45 14.95 7.80
CA ILE A 88 8.34 14.00 7.63
C ILE A 88 8.50 13.23 6.32
N ALA A 89 8.71 13.94 5.21
CA ALA A 89 8.86 13.34 3.88
C ALA A 89 10.06 12.38 3.84
N LEU A 90 11.20 12.79 4.40
CA LEU A 90 12.42 12.00 4.44
C LEU A 90 12.25 10.74 5.29
N VAL A 91 11.73 10.86 6.51
CA VAL A 91 11.56 9.74 7.43
C VAL A 91 10.55 8.73 6.88
N VAL A 92 9.38 9.18 6.42
CA VAL A 92 8.33 8.29 5.88
C VAL A 92 8.82 7.62 4.59
N GLY A 93 9.43 8.38 3.67
CA GLY A 93 9.97 7.86 2.43
C GLY A 93 11.10 6.84 2.66
N ALA A 94 12.06 7.14 3.53
CA ALA A 94 13.18 6.26 3.84
C ALA A 94 12.75 4.99 4.58
N ALA A 95 11.88 5.12 5.60
CA ALA A 95 11.36 3.96 6.33
C ALA A 95 10.65 2.98 5.39
N ARG A 96 9.85 3.49 4.46
CA ARG A 96 9.19 2.67 3.44
C ARG A 96 10.18 2.05 2.46
N LEU A 97 11.17 2.79 1.98
CA LEU A 97 12.18 2.26 1.06
C LEU A 97 12.99 1.13 1.73
N ILE A 98 13.36 1.31 2.99
CA ILE A 98 14.03 0.28 3.80
C ILE A 98 13.12 -0.95 3.93
N ALA A 99 11.84 -0.77 4.22
CA ALA A 99 10.89 -1.87 4.30
C ALA A 99 10.79 -2.64 2.97
N LEU A 100 10.74 -1.94 1.83
CA LEU A 100 10.73 -2.56 0.50
C LEU A 100 12.00 -3.35 0.20
N ILE A 101 13.18 -2.82 0.58
CA ILE A 101 14.47 -3.49 0.40
C ILE A 101 14.55 -4.75 1.27
N ILE A 102 14.15 -4.66 2.53
CA ILE A 102 14.15 -5.81 3.45
C ILE A 102 13.20 -6.90 2.94
N ASN A 103 12.01 -6.53 2.47
CA ASN A 103 11.03 -7.48 1.92
C ASN A 103 11.55 -8.17 0.67
N GLY A 104 12.19 -7.43 -0.24
CA GLY A 104 12.80 -8.01 -1.43
C GLY A 104 13.92 -9.02 -1.12
N ARG A 105 14.66 -8.82 -0.01
CA ARG A 105 15.79 -9.67 0.37
C ARG A 105 15.43 -10.86 1.26
N ARG A 106 14.48 -10.70 2.20
CA ARG A 106 14.18 -11.72 3.23
C ARG A 106 12.96 -12.58 2.90
N GLY A 107 12.19 -12.25 1.86
CA GLY A 107 10.99 -13.02 1.48
C GLY A 107 9.89 -13.04 2.55
N ARG A 108 10.00 -12.22 3.59
CA ARG A 108 9.01 -12.03 4.64
C ARG A 108 8.40 -10.66 4.45
N GLU A 109 7.07 -10.55 4.32
CA GLU A 109 6.47 -9.27 3.99
C GLU A 109 6.25 -8.44 5.26
N THR A 110 6.87 -7.27 5.34
CA THR A 110 6.55 -6.24 6.33
C THR A 110 5.36 -5.43 5.83
N SER A 111 4.24 -6.09 5.56
CA SER A 111 3.01 -5.49 5.01
C SER A 111 2.49 -4.34 5.88
N PHE A 112 2.57 -4.47 7.20
CA PHE A 112 2.19 -3.41 8.14
C PHE A 112 2.98 -2.11 7.96
N VAL A 113 4.32 -2.18 7.92
CA VAL A 113 5.19 -1.00 7.75
C VAL A 113 4.96 -0.35 6.38
N ARG A 114 4.72 -1.16 5.35
CA ARG A 114 4.35 -0.65 4.01
C ARG A 114 3.02 0.08 4.04
N THR A 115 2.00 -0.48 4.69
CA THR A 115 0.68 0.16 4.83
C THR A 115 0.80 1.49 5.55
N LEU A 116 1.50 1.54 6.70
CA LEU A 116 1.74 2.79 7.42
C LEU A 116 2.50 3.81 6.57
N GLY A 117 3.53 3.38 5.84
CA GLY A 117 4.28 4.25 4.93
C GLY A 117 3.42 4.83 3.81
N CYS A 118 2.55 4.03 3.19
CA CYS A 118 1.65 4.49 2.12
C CYS A 118 0.55 5.41 2.66
N VAL A 119 -0.01 5.11 3.84
CA VAL A 119 -1.02 5.98 4.48
C VAL A 119 -0.40 7.31 4.91
N GLY A 120 0.80 7.28 5.48
CA GLY A 120 1.55 8.50 5.82
C GLY A 120 1.87 9.35 4.59
N GLY A 121 2.35 8.71 3.52
CA GLY A 121 2.57 9.37 2.22
C GLY A 121 1.30 9.96 1.65
N PHE A 122 0.17 9.23 1.71
CA PHE A 122 -1.14 9.71 1.24
C PHE A 122 -1.53 11.02 1.93
N PHE A 123 -1.49 11.05 3.28
CA PHE A 123 -1.85 12.26 4.01
C PHE A 123 -0.88 13.41 3.76
N PHE A 124 0.41 13.12 3.61
CA PHE A 124 1.41 14.13 3.27
C PHE A 124 1.09 14.80 1.93
N TRP A 125 0.91 14.01 0.87
CA TRP A 125 0.61 14.56 -0.46
C TRP A 125 -0.77 15.20 -0.53
N LEU A 126 -1.77 14.64 0.16
CA LEU A 126 -3.11 15.23 0.23
C LEU A 126 -3.08 16.60 0.91
N ALA A 127 -2.33 16.75 2.00
CA ALA A 127 -2.14 18.03 2.68
C ALA A 127 -1.47 19.05 1.74
N CYS A 128 -0.45 18.63 0.97
CA CYS A 128 0.15 19.49 -0.06
C CYS A 128 -0.90 19.90 -1.11
N SER A 129 -1.64 18.96 -1.69
CA SER A 129 -2.70 19.26 -2.67
C SER A 129 -3.71 20.27 -2.14
N ILE A 130 -4.23 20.05 -0.94
CA ILE A 130 -5.20 20.95 -0.30
C ILE A 130 -4.58 22.34 -0.07
N GLY A 131 -3.36 22.40 0.45
CA GLY A 131 -2.66 23.67 0.68
C GLY A 131 -2.49 24.49 -0.61
N PHE A 132 -2.18 23.84 -1.71
CA PHE A 132 -2.07 24.47 -3.02
C PHE A 132 -3.42 24.91 -3.60
N VAL A 133 -4.48 24.10 -3.44
CA VAL A 133 -5.85 24.47 -3.85
C VAL A 133 -6.36 25.70 -3.09
N LEU A 134 -6.00 25.83 -1.82
CA LEU A 134 -6.41 26.95 -0.96
C LEU A 134 -5.54 28.21 -1.15
N ALA A 135 -4.41 28.11 -1.85
CA ALA A 135 -3.56 29.26 -2.16
C ALA A 135 -4.10 30.05 -3.37
N ILE A 136 -3.83 31.35 -3.45
CA ILE A 136 -4.24 32.20 -4.58
C ILE A 136 -2.99 32.59 -5.37
N PRO A 137 -2.94 32.42 -6.70
CA PRO A 137 -3.94 31.75 -7.53
C PRO A 137 -3.93 30.21 -7.34
N PRO A 138 -5.11 29.56 -7.33
CA PRO A 138 -5.25 28.14 -6.94
C PRO A 138 -4.79 27.14 -8.00
N LEU A 139 -4.63 27.58 -9.25
CA LEU A 139 -4.28 26.69 -10.36
C LEU A 139 -2.79 26.80 -10.66
N ASN A 140 -2.05 25.78 -10.23
CA ASN A 140 -0.68 25.54 -10.64
C ASN A 140 -0.44 24.03 -10.78
N LEU A 141 0.67 23.67 -11.42
CA LEU A 141 1.04 22.27 -11.66
C LEU A 141 1.19 21.47 -10.36
N GLY A 142 1.52 22.13 -9.25
CA GLY A 142 1.65 21.50 -7.92
C GLY A 142 0.38 20.78 -7.48
N VAL A 143 -0.80 21.41 -7.64
CA VAL A 143 -2.09 20.77 -7.31
C VAL A 143 -2.25 19.43 -8.03
N VAL A 144 -1.97 19.40 -9.33
CA VAL A 144 -2.13 18.20 -10.15
C VAL A 144 -1.14 17.12 -9.71
N LEU A 145 0.14 17.48 -9.57
CA LEU A 145 1.20 16.52 -9.21
C LEU A 145 0.97 15.93 -7.82
N PHE A 146 0.73 16.75 -6.80
CA PHE A 146 0.49 16.25 -5.44
C PHE A 146 -0.79 15.41 -5.36
N THR A 147 -1.81 15.72 -6.16
CA THR A 147 -3.05 14.93 -6.19
C THR A 147 -2.82 13.56 -6.83
N ILE A 148 -2.03 13.50 -7.90
CA ILE A 148 -1.63 12.22 -8.51
C ILE A 148 -0.83 11.39 -7.50
N TYR A 149 0.11 11.99 -6.76
CA TYR A 149 0.85 11.29 -5.71
C TYR A 149 -0.06 10.83 -4.57
N ALA A 150 -1.03 11.63 -4.13
CA ALA A 150 -2.00 11.21 -3.14
C ALA A 150 -2.82 10.00 -3.62
N ILE A 151 -3.35 10.03 -4.85
CA ILE A 151 -4.12 8.92 -5.40
C ILE A 151 -3.25 7.66 -5.55
N SER A 152 -1.99 7.80 -5.99
CA SER A 152 -1.08 6.67 -6.15
C SER A 152 -0.71 6.05 -4.79
N GLU A 153 -0.55 6.85 -3.74
CA GLU A 153 -0.37 6.37 -2.36
C GLU A 153 -1.62 5.67 -1.83
N LEU A 154 -2.81 6.23 -2.08
CA LEU A 154 -4.07 5.61 -1.67
C LEU A 154 -4.24 4.23 -2.31
N HIS A 155 -3.98 4.12 -3.62
CA HIS A 155 -3.99 2.85 -4.34
C HIS A 155 -2.96 1.87 -3.77
N SER A 156 -1.73 2.33 -3.50
CA SER A 156 -0.67 1.51 -2.91
C SER A 156 -1.04 1.04 -1.49
N SER A 157 -1.68 1.89 -0.70
CA SER A 157 -2.12 1.56 0.66
C SER A 157 -3.22 0.49 0.67
N GLY A 158 -4.20 0.55 -0.24
CA GLY A 158 -5.24 -0.48 -0.37
C GLY A 158 -4.66 -1.85 -0.71
N ARG A 159 -3.61 -1.89 -1.54
CA ARG A 159 -2.90 -3.12 -1.86
C ARG A 159 -2.07 -3.63 -0.68
N ALA A 160 -1.30 -2.78 -0.03
CA ALA A 160 -0.52 -3.17 1.15
C ALA A 160 -1.43 -3.65 2.31
N ALA A 161 -2.62 -3.07 2.47
CA ALA A 161 -3.62 -3.51 3.43
C ALA A 161 -4.22 -4.88 3.05
N SER A 162 -4.39 -5.14 1.75
CA SER A 162 -4.82 -6.45 1.26
C SER A 162 -3.77 -7.53 1.53
N ASP A 163 -2.49 -7.22 1.29
CA ASP A 163 -1.36 -8.10 1.66
C ASP A 163 -1.39 -8.37 3.18
N MET A 164 -1.52 -7.33 4.00
CA MET A 164 -1.59 -7.42 5.46
C MET A 164 -2.74 -8.32 5.96
N ALA A 165 -3.90 -8.25 5.30
CA ALA A 165 -5.06 -9.09 5.59
C ALA A 165 -4.88 -10.54 5.14
N ALA A 166 -4.15 -10.78 4.04
CA ALA A 166 -3.82 -12.12 3.56
C ALA A 166 -2.84 -12.83 4.50
N GLU A 167 -1.87 -12.09 5.04
CA GLU A 167 -0.86 -12.61 5.97
C GLU A 167 -1.40 -12.87 7.39
N ASP A 168 -2.65 -12.49 7.69
CA ASP A 168 -3.21 -12.50 9.05
C ASP A 168 -2.26 -11.84 10.05
N THR A 169 -1.75 -10.65 9.70
CA THR A 169 -0.69 -9.94 10.46
C THR A 169 -1.05 -9.78 11.95
N PHE A 170 -2.34 -9.68 12.27
CA PHE A 170 -2.86 -9.56 13.64
C PHE A 170 -3.27 -10.90 14.28
N GLY A 171 -3.11 -12.02 13.58
CA GLY A 171 -3.44 -13.37 14.06
C GLY A 171 -4.93 -13.58 14.33
N LEU A 172 -5.80 -12.76 13.75
CA LEU A 172 -7.25 -12.79 14.00
C LEU A 172 -7.86 -14.07 13.46
N ARG A 173 -7.41 -14.57 12.30
CA ARG A 173 -7.88 -15.84 11.74
C ARG A 173 -7.37 -17.01 12.57
N LYS A 174 -6.11 -16.98 13.00
CA LYS A 174 -5.55 -18.01 13.88
C LYS A 174 -6.32 -18.10 15.20
N ARG A 175 -6.62 -16.97 15.83
CA ARG A 175 -7.42 -16.89 17.07
C ARG A 175 -8.86 -17.41 16.86
N ARG A 176 -9.52 -17.05 15.75
CA ARG A 176 -10.86 -17.56 15.42
C ARG A 176 -10.88 -19.07 15.21
N ARG A 177 -9.86 -19.65 14.57
CA ARG A 177 -9.74 -21.10 14.39
C ARG A 177 -9.56 -21.82 15.73
N ALA A 178 -8.65 -21.32 16.57
CA ALA A 178 -8.44 -21.88 17.90
C ALA A 178 -9.70 -21.81 18.79
N ALA A 179 -10.44 -20.69 18.73
CA ALA A 179 -11.72 -20.56 19.45
C ALA A 179 -12.78 -21.55 18.93
N ALA A 180 -12.91 -21.69 17.61
CA ALA A 180 -13.85 -22.64 17.01
C ALA A 180 -13.50 -24.10 17.32
N GLU A 181 -12.20 -24.44 17.35
CA GLU A 181 -11.71 -25.76 17.74
C GLU A 181 -12.01 -26.06 19.22
N ALA A 182 -11.83 -25.08 20.11
CA ALA A 182 -12.18 -25.21 21.53
C ALA A 182 -13.68 -25.42 21.75
N GLU A 183 -14.54 -24.63 21.07
CA GLU A 183 -15.99 -24.79 21.12
C GLU A 183 -16.44 -26.17 20.58
N ALA A 184 -15.79 -26.66 19.51
CA ALA A 184 -16.09 -27.97 18.95
C ALA A 184 -15.68 -29.11 19.91
N GLU A 185 -14.56 -28.97 20.61
CA GLU A 185 -14.13 -29.93 21.63
C GLU A 185 -15.08 -29.95 22.83
N GLU A 186 -15.52 -28.78 23.30
CA GLU A 186 -16.49 -28.67 24.39
C GLU A 186 -17.84 -29.32 24.03
N ARG A 187 -18.36 -29.06 22.82
CA ARG A 187 -19.57 -29.73 22.31
C ARG A 187 -19.42 -31.26 22.22
N ARG A 188 -18.25 -31.77 21.86
CA ARG A 188 -17.99 -33.22 21.86
C ARG A 188 -18.02 -33.81 23.27
N ARG A 189 -17.46 -33.10 24.27
CA ARG A 189 -17.46 -33.55 25.67
C ARG A 189 -18.87 -33.60 26.26
N THR A 190 -19.71 -32.59 26.00
CA THR A 190 -21.08 -32.55 26.51
C THR A 190 -21.97 -33.63 25.88
N LEU A 191 -21.85 -33.87 24.58
CA LEU A 191 -22.58 -34.94 23.89
C LEU A 191 -22.10 -36.34 24.29
N GLY A 192 -20.80 -36.51 24.54
CA GLY A 192 -20.23 -37.79 25.00
C GLY A 192 -20.56 -38.16 26.44
N GLY A 193 -20.81 -37.16 27.31
CA GLY A 193 -21.21 -37.38 28.70
C GLY A 193 -22.67 -37.84 28.88
N SER A 194 -23.57 -37.43 27.98
CA SER A 194 -25.00 -37.75 28.05
C SER A 194 -25.31 -39.25 27.88
N GLY A 195 -24.46 -39.99 27.16
CA GLY A 195 -24.65 -41.44 26.93
C GLY A 195 -24.25 -42.36 28.09
N ARG A 196 -23.58 -41.86 29.14
CA ARG A 196 -23.08 -42.70 30.25
C ARG A 196 -24.01 -42.83 31.46
N ASN A 197 -24.97 -41.91 31.62
CA ASN A 197 -25.88 -41.89 32.78
C ASN A 197 -27.29 -42.45 32.51
N ALA A 198 -27.48 -43.13 31.38
CA ALA A 198 -28.76 -43.76 31.01
C ALA A 198 -28.80 -45.29 31.25
N ARG A 199 -28.00 -45.80 32.18
CA ARG A 199 -28.06 -47.22 32.62
C ARG A 199 -28.29 -47.30 34.12
#